data_AF-A0A1S1RL98-F1
#
_entry.id   AF-A0A1S1RL98-F1
#
_cell.length_a   1.000
_cell.length_b   1.000
_cell.length_c   1.000
_cell.angle_alpha   90.00
_cell.angle_beta   90.00
_cell.angle_gamma   90.00
#
_symmetry.space_group_name_H-M   'P 1'
#
loop_
_entity.id
_entity.type
_entity.pdbx_description
1 polymer ?
#
loop_
_entity_poly.entity_id
_entity_poly.type
_entity_poly.pdbx_seq_one_letter_code
_entity_poly.pdbx_strand_id
1 'polypeptide(L)'
;MALQPGRGKIEGRHYLPSTPETISWGALPTARTRPVLSIDPGTTVTIDTVSQEGILEDQGRDPDTFFRGFGVAPSEVLEDARAIAASGIPHRFGRDGAHIVTGPVYVRGAEPGDVLRIDVISLHPRARYGVISTRHGAGLLAGEFPETPAPDLDADARRWQAYRTDTSFCAVERRRGRLFGSMPSGRDTRIRFPLNPSLGIMTVAADVPDGPVASDSVGRHGGALDCRDLGPGSHLYLPIQAPGALFAVGDPHYAIGDGMIGATALEGPLRATLRLVTLRDAAARAALGSLREPFIETDELWITSGFDPDPREALRRAARAAVTFLQTKVGLDRAAAVAYLSSAADFGVGRLAGGPESGYCRIRRADFSEPTPVKARLPRAGFARIVGGTDGDTDRDHDTDRDHDHDHDAGRGGDGDHDAGRDRGGDGDLDVDRGHYGGGDHGGGGDHGGDEARLPEQNHVSDRDRAPEAHRAPERDRDQERDRMRDAPPPQPLETPTDDGAASITRGPAA
;
A
#
# COMPACT_ATOMS: atom_id res chain seq x y z
N MET A 1 -8.15 -27.54 2.79
CA MET A 1 -8.83 -27.48 1.50
C MET A 1 -8.95 -26.06 1.05
N ALA A 2 -8.35 -25.80 -0.11
CA ALA A 2 -8.45 -24.55 -0.82
C ALA A 2 -9.91 -24.29 -1.25
N LEU A 3 -10.27 -23.03 -1.33
CA LEU A 3 -11.58 -22.57 -1.79
C LEU A 3 -11.61 -22.55 -3.33
N GLN A 4 -12.02 -23.68 -3.90
CA GLN A 4 -12.12 -23.86 -5.35
C GLN A 4 -13.22 -22.98 -5.97
N PRO A 5 -13.14 -22.66 -7.27
CA PRO A 5 -14.20 -21.97 -7.99
C PRO A 5 -15.56 -22.64 -7.80
N GLY A 6 -16.63 -21.85 -7.64
CA GLY A 6 -18.00 -22.31 -7.46
C GLY A 6 -18.29 -23.07 -6.14
N ARG A 7 -17.29 -23.25 -5.26
CA ARG A 7 -17.45 -23.89 -3.95
C ARG A 7 -17.49 -22.87 -2.83
N GLY A 8 -18.09 -23.21 -1.69
CA GLY A 8 -18.18 -22.34 -0.52
C GLY A 8 -19.13 -21.15 -0.72
N LYS A 9 -19.04 -20.15 0.15
CA LYS A 9 -19.96 -19.00 0.14
C LYS A 9 -19.66 -18.07 -1.04
N ILE A 10 -20.72 -17.66 -1.73
CA ILE A 10 -20.73 -16.62 -2.75
C ILE A 10 -21.68 -15.54 -2.22
N GLU A 11 -21.15 -14.37 -1.88
CA GLU A 11 -21.89 -13.34 -1.15
C GLU A 11 -22.51 -12.29 -2.09
N GLY A 12 -21.89 -12.08 -3.24
CA GLY A 12 -22.34 -11.16 -4.26
C GLY A 12 -23.58 -11.64 -4.99
N ARG A 13 -24.34 -10.70 -5.53
CA ARG A 13 -25.48 -10.98 -6.42
C ARG A 13 -25.03 -11.66 -7.72
N HIS A 14 -23.84 -11.30 -8.19
CA HIS A 14 -23.17 -11.93 -9.33
C HIS A 14 -21.92 -12.67 -8.87
N TYR A 15 -21.51 -13.67 -9.65
CA TYR A 15 -20.28 -14.43 -9.43
C TYR A 15 -19.46 -14.49 -10.72
N LEU A 16 -18.16 -14.21 -10.62
CA LEU A 16 -17.21 -14.21 -11.72
C LEU A 16 -15.98 -15.03 -11.34
N PRO A 17 -15.83 -16.27 -11.85
CA PRO A 17 -14.60 -17.04 -11.67
C PRO A 17 -13.46 -16.51 -12.55
N SER A 18 -12.20 -16.72 -12.16
CA SER A 18 -11.06 -16.62 -13.08
C SER A 18 -10.97 -17.87 -13.95
N THR A 19 -11.16 -17.71 -15.25
CA THR A 19 -11.04 -18.77 -16.26
C THR A 19 -10.28 -18.19 -17.45
N PRO A 20 -9.72 -19.01 -18.35
CA PRO A 20 -9.08 -18.51 -19.57
C PRO A 20 -9.96 -17.54 -20.38
N GLU A 21 -11.29 -17.66 -20.30
CA GLU A 21 -12.25 -16.81 -21.00
C GLU A 21 -12.62 -15.52 -20.26
N THR A 22 -12.34 -15.44 -18.95
CA THR A 22 -12.74 -14.31 -18.08
C THR A 22 -11.57 -13.49 -17.56
N ILE A 23 -10.35 -13.80 -18.01
CA ILE A 23 -9.13 -13.11 -17.62
C ILE A 23 -8.42 -12.50 -18.83
N SER A 24 -7.63 -11.47 -18.55
CA SER A 24 -6.51 -11.06 -19.38
C SER A 24 -5.21 -11.37 -18.63
N TRP A 25 -4.26 -12.02 -19.30
CA TRP A 25 -2.94 -12.30 -18.71
C TRP A 25 -2.00 -11.16 -19.09
N GLY A 26 -1.57 -10.39 -18.09
CA GLY A 26 -0.56 -9.35 -18.26
C GLY A 26 -1.04 -8.04 -18.84
N ALA A 27 -2.36 -7.85 -18.98
CA ALA A 27 -2.93 -6.63 -19.52
C ALA A 27 -4.15 -6.12 -18.73
N LEU A 28 -4.26 -4.80 -18.62
CA LEU A 28 -5.44 -4.09 -18.12
C LEU A 28 -6.46 -3.88 -19.25
N PRO A 29 -7.76 -3.74 -18.93
CA PRO A 29 -8.78 -3.44 -19.93
C PRO A 29 -8.56 -2.06 -20.56
N THR A 30 -8.95 -1.93 -21.82
CA THR A 30 -9.08 -0.65 -22.55
C THR A 30 -10.52 -0.49 -23.02
N ALA A 31 -10.85 0.65 -23.64
CA ALA A 31 -12.16 0.88 -24.24
C ALA A 31 -12.57 -0.18 -25.30
N ARG A 32 -11.60 -0.96 -25.84
CA ARG A 32 -11.86 -2.03 -26.82
C ARG A 32 -12.00 -3.41 -26.20
N THR A 33 -11.69 -3.58 -24.91
CA THR A 33 -11.78 -4.87 -24.25
C THR A 33 -13.24 -5.27 -24.11
N ARG A 34 -13.59 -6.48 -24.57
CA ARG A 34 -14.96 -7.00 -24.45
C ARG A 34 -15.26 -7.35 -23.00
N PRO A 35 -16.39 -6.91 -22.44
CA PRO A 35 -16.78 -7.29 -21.09
C PRO A 35 -17.22 -8.76 -21.02
N VAL A 36 -16.95 -9.37 -19.88
CA VAL A 36 -17.27 -10.78 -19.60
C VAL A 36 -18.50 -10.92 -18.70
N LEU A 37 -18.93 -9.81 -18.08
CA LEU A 37 -20.11 -9.70 -17.24
C LEU A 37 -20.67 -8.29 -17.35
N SER A 38 -22.01 -8.15 -17.30
CA SER A 38 -22.69 -6.85 -17.28
C SER A 38 -23.64 -6.75 -16.09
N ILE A 39 -23.50 -5.72 -15.25
CA ILE A 39 -24.27 -5.54 -14.02
C ILE A 39 -24.94 -4.15 -13.94
N ASP A 40 -25.93 -4.00 -13.05
CA ASP A 40 -26.49 -2.69 -12.72
C ASP A 40 -25.60 -1.99 -11.67
N PRO A 41 -25.52 -0.65 -11.68
CA PRO A 41 -24.88 0.11 -10.61
C PRO A 41 -25.47 -0.23 -9.24
N GLY A 42 -24.62 -0.24 -8.20
CA GLY A 42 -24.98 -0.56 -6.82
C GLY A 42 -25.03 -2.05 -6.52
N THR A 43 -24.85 -2.93 -7.51
CA THR A 43 -24.88 -4.38 -7.30
C THR A 43 -23.53 -4.94 -6.83
N THR A 44 -23.60 -6.10 -6.15
CA THR A 44 -22.43 -6.81 -5.67
C THR A 44 -22.01 -7.91 -6.63
N VAL A 45 -20.69 -8.07 -6.81
CA VAL A 45 -20.06 -9.16 -7.55
C VAL A 45 -19.03 -9.84 -6.67
N THR A 46 -19.11 -11.17 -6.56
CA THR A 46 -18.04 -11.99 -5.99
C THR A 46 -17.13 -12.45 -7.12
N ILE A 47 -15.86 -12.11 -7.06
CA ILE A 47 -14.83 -12.41 -8.06
C ILE A 47 -13.80 -13.31 -7.40
N ASP A 48 -13.56 -14.47 -8.00
CA ASP A 48 -12.37 -15.26 -7.67
C ASP A 48 -11.17 -14.68 -8.40
N THR A 49 -10.04 -14.57 -7.71
CA THR A 49 -8.76 -14.13 -8.29
C THR A 49 -7.73 -15.23 -8.18
N VAL A 50 -6.74 -15.18 -9.08
CA VAL A 50 -5.60 -16.09 -9.15
C VAL A 50 -4.33 -15.25 -9.00
N SER A 51 -3.41 -15.70 -8.15
CA SER A 51 -2.06 -15.14 -8.09
C SER A 51 -1.22 -15.71 -9.24
N GLN A 52 -0.34 -14.88 -9.78
CA GLN A 52 0.67 -15.24 -10.78
C GLN A 52 1.68 -16.29 -10.28
N GLU A 53 1.78 -16.47 -8.97
CA GLU A 53 2.74 -17.38 -8.36
C GLU A 53 2.37 -18.85 -8.61
N GLY A 54 3.34 -19.62 -9.10
CA GLY A 54 3.23 -20.99 -9.57
C GLY A 54 2.76 -21.15 -11.03
N ILE A 55 2.33 -20.08 -11.70
CA ILE A 55 1.85 -20.13 -13.09
C ILE A 55 2.72 -19.37 -14.09
N LEU A 56 3.65 -18.52 -13.61
CA LEU A 56 4.64 -17.87 -14.46
C LEU A 56 5.72 -18.84 -14.96
N GLU A 57 6.34 -18.50 -16.09
CA GLU A 57 7.39 -19.31 -16.70
C GLU A 57 8.64 -19.43 -15.81
N ASP A 58 8.96 -18.41 -15.01
CA ASP A 58 10.08 -18.48 -14.06
C ASP A 58 9.84 -19.41 -12.88
N GLN A 59 8.67 -20.03 -12.85
CA GLN A 59 8.22 -20.99 -11.84
C GLN A 59 7.74 -22.29 -12.47
N GLY A 60 7.98 -22.44 -13.78
CA GLY A 60 7.71 -23.64 -14.55
C GLY A 60 6.38 -23.67 -15.28
N ARG A 61 5.50 -22.67 -15.08
CA ARG A 61 4.14 -22.64 -15.63
C ARG A 61 3.37 -23.95 -15.38
N ASP A 62 3.64 -24.57 -14.23
CA ASP A 62 3.05 -25.82 -13.77
C ASP A 62 2.82 -25.69 -12.25
N PRO A 63 1.63 -25.22 -11.84
CA PRO A 63 1.36 -24.97 -10.43
C PRO A 63 1.42 -26.27 -9.60
N ASP A 64 1.12 -27.43 -10.18
CA ASP A 64 1.22 -28.70 -9.46
C ASP A 64 2.66 -29.05 -9.11
N THR A 65 3.56 -28.97 -10.10
CA THR A 65 4.98 -29.23 -9.87
C THR A 65 5.60 -28.19 -8.93
N PHE A 66 5.27 -26.91 -9.11
CA PHE A 66 5.78 -25.82 -8.29
C PHE A 66 5.37 -25.97 -6.82
N PHE A 67 4.05 -26.06 -6.54
CA PHE A 67 3.56 -26.12 -5.16
C PHE A 67 3.88 -27.45 -4.46
N ARG A 68 4.01 -28.56 -5.20
CA ARG A 68 4.53 -29.83 -4.65
C ARG A 68 5.93 -29.66 -4.07
N GLY A 69 6.76 -28.81 -4.67
CA GLY A 69 8.10 -28.46 -4.15
C GLY A 69 8.08 -27.89 -2.73
N PHE A 70 6.96 -27.29 -2.32
CA PHE A 70 6.73 -26.75 -0.98
C PHE A 70 5.86 -27.67 -0.09
N GLY A 71 5.58 -28.90 -0.53
CA GLY A 71 4.79 -29.87 0.22
C GLY A 71 3.27 -29.63 0.16
N VAL A 72 2.79 -28.81 -0.78
CA VAL A 72 1.35 -28.62 -1.00
C VAL A 72 0.76 -29.85 -1.68
N ALA A 73 -0.31 -30.40 -1.11
CA ALA A 73 -1.02 -31.52 -1.71
C ALA A 73 -1.74 -31.09 -3.01
N PRO A 74 -1.83 -31.95 -4.05
CA PRO A 74 -2.53 -31.59 -5.29
C PRO A 74 -3.97 -31.13 -5.08
N SER A 75 -4.68 -31.64 -4.06
CA SER A 75 -6.05 -31.20 -3.75
C SER A 75 -6.15 -29.76 -3.21
N GLU A 76 -5.04 -29.16 -2.79
CA GLU A 76 -4.97 -27.77 -2.31
C GLU A 76 -4.54 -26.78 -3.40
N VAL A 77 -4.07 -27.27 -4.56
CA VAL A 77 -3.77 -26.42 -5.73
C VAL A 77 -5.10 -26.04 -6.40
N LEU A 78 -5.24 -24.78 -6.79
CA LEU A 78 -6.49 -24.28 -7.36
C LEU A 78 -6.70 -24.74 -8.81
N GLU A 79 -7.94 -25.11 -9.13
CA GLU A 79 -8.34 -25.59 -10.47
C GLU A 79 -8.24 -24.51 -11.55
N ASP A 80 -8.55 -23.26 -11.21
CA ASP A 80 -8.41 -22.12 -12.13
C ASP A 80 -6.96 -21.77 -12.42
N ALA A 81 -6.07 -21.82 -11.42
CA ALA A 81 -4.63 -21.66 -11.64
C ALA A 81 -4.09 -22.71 -12.63
N ARG A 82 -4.50 -23.98 -12.49
CA ARG A 82 -4.16 -25.05 -13.45
C ARG A 82 -4.69 -24.76 -14.85
N ALA A 83 -5.96 -24.38 -14.95
CA ALA A 83 -6.61 -24.10 -16.23
C ALA A 83 -5.93 -22.93 -16.97
N ILE A 84 -5.55 -21.87 -16.25
CA ILE A 84 -4.86 -20.71 -16.81
C ILE A 84 -3.44 -21.09 -17.26
N ALA A 85 -2.67 -21.77 -16.41
CA ALA A 85 -1.30 -22.20 -16.75
C ALA A 85 -1.26 -23.10 -18.00
N ALA A 86 -2.21 -24.04 -18.10
CA ALA A 86 -2.38 -24.96 -19.23
C ALA A 86 -3.06 -24.33 -20.46
N SER A 87 -3.54 -23.10 -20.36
CA SER A 87 -4.22 -22.43 -21.48
C SER A 87 -3.24 -22.06 -22.60
N GLY A 88 -3.78 -21.92 -23.82
CA GLY A 88 -3.02 -21.41 -24.97
C GLY A 88 -2.81 -19.90 -24.98
N ILE A 89 -3.10 -19.19 -23.88
CA ILE A 89 -2.91 -17.74 -23.80
C ILE A 89 -1.40 -17.46 -23.87
N PRO A 90 -0.95 -16.66 -24.87
CA PRO A 90 0.46 -16.33 -25.00
C PRO A 90 0.86 -15.39 -23.86
N HIS A 91 1.99 -15.70 -23.23
CA HIS A 91 2.63 -14.86 -22.23
C HIS A 91 4.14 -15.05 -22.35
N ARG A 92 4.88 -13.95 -22.33
CA ARG A 92 6.35 -13.94 -22.37
C ARG A 92 6.87 -13.31 -21.10
N PHE A 93 7.42 -14.14 -20.23
CA PHE A 93 8.09 -13.70 -19.02
C PHE A 93 9.15 -12.62 -19.29
N GLY A 94 9.18 -11.60 -18.42
CA GLY A 94 10.09 -10.45 -18.53
C GLY A 94 9.76 -9.46 -19.64
N ARG A 95 8.69 -9.69 -20.42
CA ARG A 95 8.20 -8.76 -21.47
C ARG A 95 6.75 -8.37 -21.28
N ASP A 96 5.91 -9.35 -21.00
CA ASP A 96 4.49 -9.13 -20.74
C ASP A 96 4.26 -8.96 -19.24
N GLY A 97 3.18 -8.27 -18.85
CA GLY A 97 2.85 -8.09 -17.43
C GLY A 97 2.55 -9.43 -16.74
N ALA A 98 2.91 -9.58 -15.47
CA ALA A 98 2.83 -10.87 -14.79
C ALA A 98 1.41 -11.26 -14.35
N HIS A 99 0.52 -10.27 -14.13
CA HIS A 99 -0.68 -10.46 -13.33
C HIS A 99 -1.82 -11.11 -14.11
N ILE A 100 -2.62 -11.92 -13.42
CA ILE A 100 -3.92 -12.39 -13.92
C ILE A 100 -4.99 -11.37 -13.56
N VAL A 101 -5.61 -10.78 -14.57
CA VAL A 101 -6.61 -9.71 -14.41
C VAL A 101 -7.99 -10.24 -14.79
N THR A 102 -8.87 -10.44 -13.81
CA THR A 102 -10.23 -10.99 -14.00
C THR A 102 -11.22 -9.87 -14.31
N GLY A 103 -11.96 -10.02 -15.41
CA GLY A 103 -12.88 -9.02 -15.94
C GLY A 103 -12.72 -8.81 -17.46
N PRO A 104 -13.18 -7.68 -18.01
CA PRO A 104 -13.83 -6.58 -17.32
C PRO A 104 -15.34 -6.80 -17.10
N VAL A 105 -15.85 -6.23 -16.01
CA VAL A 105 -17.26 -6.10 -15.68
C VAL A 105 -17.77 -4.75 -16.22
N TYR A 106 -18.79 -4.80 -17.07
CA TYR A 106 -19.48 -3.63 -17.59
C TYR A 106 -20.57 -3.17 -16.60
N VAL A 107 -20.50 -1.91 -16.16
CA VAL A 107 -21.48 -1.29 -15.26
C VAL A 107 -22.45 -0.45 -16.09
N ARG A 108 -23.72 -0.86 -16.18
CA ARG A 108 -24.71 -0.22 -17.07
C ARG A 108 -24.90 1.27 -16.76
N GLY A 109 -24.80 2.11 -17.80
CA GLY A 109 -25.01 3.55 -17.72
C GLY A 109 -23.90 4.35 -17.05
N ALA A 110 -22.74 3.73 -16.79
CA ALA A 110 -21.54 4.44 -16.37
C ALA A 110 -20.87 5.09 -17.60
N GLU A 111 -20.62 6.40 -17.55
CA GLU A 111 -20.07 7.15 -18.69
C GLU A 111 -18.77 7.88 -18.31
N PRO A 112 -17.88 8.19 -19.29
CA PRO A 112 -16.72 9.03 -19.04
C PRO A 112 -17.09 10.35 -18.35
N GLY A 113 -16.33 10.71 -17.30
CA GLY A 113 -16.61 11.87 -16.44
C GLY A 113 -17.36 11.55 -15.15
N ASP A 114 -18.03 10.39 -15.07
CA ASP A 114 -18.50 9.83 -13.81
C ASP A 114 -17.33 9.26 -12.99
N VAL A 115 -17.61 8.88 -11.74
CA VAL A 115 -16.68 8.17 -10.86
C VAL A 115 -17.26 6.80 -10.51
N LEU A 116 -16.48 5.74 -10.66
CA LEU A 116 -16.81 4.43 -10.13
C LEU A 116 -16.30 4.34 -8.68
N ARG A 117 -17.22 4.22 -7.72
CA ARG A 117 -16.88 3.84 -6.35
C ARG A 117 -16.97 2.33 -6.20
N ILE A 118 -15.91 1.72 -5.71
CA ILE A 118 -15.80 0.29 -5.46
C ILE A 118 -15.72 0.08 -3.96
N ASP A 119 -16.78 -0.50 -3.39
CA ASP A 119 -16.81 -0.86 -1.96
C ASP A 119 -16.27 -2.28 -1.81
N VAL A 120 -15.19 -2.45 -1.04
CA VAL A 120 -14.62 -3.77 -0.74
C VAL A 120 -15.40 -4.39 0.42
N ILE A 121 -16.28 -5.35 0.14
CA ILE A 121 -17.15 -5.95 1.16
C ILE A 121 -16.41 -7.05 1.93
N SER A 122 -15.70 -7.93 1.21
CA SER A 122 -14.97 -9.04 1.83
C SER A 122 -13.83 -9.51 0.93
N LEU A 123 -12.71 -9.93 1.52
CA LEU A 123 -11.59 -10.57 0.84
C LEU A 123 -11.22 -11.86 1.59
N HIS A 124 -11.51 -13.01 0.99
CA HIS A 124 -11.29 -14.31 1.61
C HIS A 124 -10.12 -15.05 0.95
N PRO A 125 -9.04 -15.39 1.71
CA PRO A 125 -7.99 -16.28 1.21
C PRO A 125 -8.55 -17.60 0.68
N ARG A 126 -8.22 -17.93 -0.57
CA ARG A 126 -8.62 -19.17 -1.22
C ARG A 126 -7.63 -20.29 -1.01
N ALA A 127 -6.36 -19.98 -0.83
CA ALA A 127 -5.31 -20.94 -0.51
C ALA A 127 -4.92 -20.83 0.97
N ARG A 128 -4.29 -21.89 1.49
CA ARG A 128 -3.70 -21.92 2.84
C ARG A 128 -2.22 -21.54 2.82
N TYR A 129 -1.80 -20.87 1.75
CA TYR A 129 -0.43 -20.48 1.50
C TYR A 129 -0.42 -19.24 0.61
N GLY A 130 0.66 -18.49 0.69
CA GLY A 130 1.04 -17.47 -0.27
C GLY A 130 2.52 -17.58 -0.60
N VAL A 131 2.96 -16.82 -1.59
CA VAL A 131 4.33 -16.84 -2.10
C VAL A 131 4.86 -15.42 -2.16
N ILE A 132 6.16 -15.26 -1.87
CA ILE A 132 6.90 -14.02 -2.05
C ILE A 132 8.06 -14.37 -2.97
N SER A 133 8.23 -13.63 -4.06
CA SER A 133 9.30 -13.90 -5.02
C SER A 133 10.08 -12.63 -5.34
N THR A 134 11.38 -12.68 -5.10
CA THR A 134 12.34 -11.63 -5.45
C THR A 134 13.02 -12.02 -6.76
N ARG A 135 12.85 -11.20 -7.79
CA ARG A 135 13.36 -11.44 -9.16
C ARG A 135 14.47 -10.46 -9.50
N HIS A 136 15.41 -10.86 -10.34
CA HIS A 136 16.53 -10.01 -10.74
C HIS A 136 16.08 -8.71 -11.41
N GLY A 137 16.74 -7.62 -11.05
CA GLY A 137 16.48 -6.29 -11.62
C GLY A 137 15.16 -5.66 -11.19
N ALA A 138 14.45 -6.26 -10.22
CA ALA A 138 13.18 -5.77 -9.73
C ALA A 138 13.25 -5.40 -8.23
N GLY A 139 12.45 -4.42 -7.84
CA GLY A 139 12.30 -3.99 -6.45
C GLY A 139 13.36 -2.97 -6.03
N LEU A 140 13.25 -2.51 -4.79
CA LEU A 140 14.12 -1.48 -4.22
C LEU A 140 15.58 -1.93 -4.11
N LEU A 141 15.80 -3.23 -3.91
CA LEU A 141 17.13 -3.83 -3.77
C LEU A 141 17.61 -4.53 -5.06
N ALA A 142 17.11 -4.07 -6.22
CA ALA A 142 17.54 -4.57 -7.51
C ALA A 142 19.07 -4.45 -7.68
N GLY A 143 19.73 -5.55 -8.05
CA GLY A 143 21.19 -5.62 -8.17
C GLY A 143 21.90 -6.11 -6.90
N GLU A 144 21.20 -6.14 -5.77
CA GLU A 144 21.65 -6.81 -4.54
C GLU A 144 20.93 -8.14 -4.33
N PHE A 145 19.64 -8.20 -4.66
CA PHE A 145 18.82 -9.40 -4.55
C PHE A 145 18.13 -9.78 -5.89
N PRO A 146 17.94 -11.09 -6.16
CA PRO A 146 18.58 -12.23 -5.48
C PRO A 146 20.11 -12.12 -5.45
N GLU A 147 20.78 -12.74 -4.47
CA GLU A 147 22.24 -12.60 -4.30
C GLU A 147 23.03 -13.09 -5.53
N THR A 148 22.42 -13.97 -6.33
CA THR A 148 22.93 -14.34 -7.65
C THR A 148 22.84 -13.14 -8.61
N PRO A 149 23.89 -12.80 -9.37
CA PRO A 149 23.93 -11.55 -10.13
C PRO A 149 22.94 -11.49 -11.31
N ALA A 150 22.62 -12.64 -11.91
CA ALA A 150 21.69 -12.75 -13.04
C ALA A 150 21.13 -14.19 -13.14
N PRO A 151 20.04 -14.40 -13.90
CA PRO A 151 19.65 -15.71 -14.38
C PRO A 151 20.77 -16.42 -15.15
N ASP A 152 20.76 -17.76 -15.14
CA ASP A 152 21.63 -18.55 -16.03
C ASP A 152 21.20 -18.32 -17.50
N LEU A 153 22.14 -18.38 -18.45
CA LEU A 153 21.90 -18.04 -19.87
C LEU A 153 20.86 -18.92 -20.58
N ASP A 154 20.66 -20.12 -20.07
CA ASP A 154 19.75 -21.14 -20.60
C ASP A 154 18.49 -21.31 -19.74
N ALA A 155 18.15 -20.30 -18.94
CA ALA A 155 16.91 -20.26 -18.18
C ALA A 155 15.68 -20.20 -19.09
N ASP A 156 14.77 -21.15 -18.88
CA ASP A 156 13.48 -21.24 -19.55
C ASP A 156 12.45 -21.93 -18.63
N ALA A 157 11.18 -22.01 -19.05
CA ALA A 157 10.12 -22.62 -18.25
C ALA A 157 10.39 -24.09 -17.85
N ARG A 158 11.14 -24.87 -18.63
CA ARG A 158 11.48 -26.26 -18.28
C ARG A 158 12.63 -26.34 -17.30
N ARG A 159 13.50 -25.34 -17.29
CA ARG A 159 14.65 -25.18 -16.39
C ARG A 159 14.49 -23.97 -15.50
N TRP A 160 13.29 -23.77 -14.96
CA TRP A 160 12.92 -22.51 -14.32
C TRP A 160 13.77 -22.18 -13.08
N GLN A 161 14.37 -23.17 -12.41
CA GLN A 161 15.31 -22.93 -11.30
C GLN A 161 16.56 -22.15 -11.76
N ALA A 162 16.89 -22.21 -13.05
CA ALA A 162 17.98 -21.48 -13.65
C ALA A 162 17.68 -19.97 -13.76
N TYR A 163 16.42 -19.53 -13.56
CA TYR A 163 16.13 -18.10 -13.34
C TYR A 163 16.72 -17.56 -12.03
N ARG A 164 17.05 -18.43 -11.07
CA ARG A 164 17.59 -18.06 -9.76
C ARG A 164 16.69 -17.09 -8.96
N THR A 165 15.38 -17.09 -9.22
CA THR A 165 14.39 -16.35 -8.43
C THR A 165 14.42 -16.82 -6.97
N ASP A 166 14.58 -15.90 -6.02
CA ASP A 166 14.45 -16.23 -4.60
C ASP A 166 12.97 -16.27 -4.24
N THR A 167 12.49 -17.45 -3.86
CA THR A 167 11.06 -17.70 -3.64
C THR A 167 10.83 -18.23 -2.22
N SER A 168 10.08 -17.47 -1.45
CA SER A 168 9.69 -17.80 -0.09
C SER A 168 8.24 -18.25 -0.02
N PHE A 169 8.03 -19.48 0.45
CA PHE A 169 6.70 -20.00 0.74
C PHE A 169 6.24 -19.61 2.15
N CYS A 170 5.00 -19.15 2.26
CA CYS A 170 4.42 -18.70 3.51
C CYS A 170 3.09 -19.41 3.75
N ALA A 171 3.00 -20.17 4.85
CA ALA A 171 1.78 -20.84 5.26
C ALA A 171 0.80 -19.84 5.89
N VAL A 172 -0.50 -20.01 5.61
CA VAL A 172 -1.57 -19.24 6.26
C VAL A 172 -2.07 -20.00 7.48
N GLU A 173 -1.83 -19.43 8.65
CA GLU A 173 -2.24 -19.98 9.94
C GLU A 173 -3.40 -19.18 10.54
N ARG A 174 -4.37 -19.87 11.15
CA ARG A 174 -5.41 -19.22 11.96
C ARG A 174 -5.04 -19.27 13.44
N ARG A 175 -5.02 -18.12 14.11
CA ARG A 175 -4.77 -18.02 15.56
C ARG A 175 -5.75 -17.02 16.19
N ARG A 176 -6.47 -17.45 17.23
CA ARG A 176 -7.44 -16.62 17.97
C ARG A 176 -8.39 -15.85 17.02
N GLY A 177 -8.93 -16.53 16.02
CA GLY A 177 -9.84 -15.95 15.03
C GLY A 177 -9.19 -15.15 13.90
N ARG A 178 -7.91 -14.76 14.00
CA ARG A 178 -7.18 -13.97 12.99
C ARG A 178 -6.30 -14.85 12.11
N LEU A 179 -6.00 -14.39 10.90
CA LEU A 179 -5.10 -15.06 9.98
C LEU A 179 -3.70 -14.44 10.03
N PHE A 180 -2.69 -15.29 9.92
CA PHE A 180 -1.29 -14.91 9.92
C PHE A 180 -0.54 -15.61 8.80
N GLY A 181 0.39 -14.91 8.17
CA GLY A 181 1.43 -15.51 7.36
C GLY A 181 2.49 -16.07 8.29
N SER A 182 2.99 -17.27 8.00
CA SER A 182 4.12 -17.86 8.70
C SER A 182 5.11 -18.46 7.70
N MET A 183 6.36 -18.01 7.79
CA MET A 183 7.45 -18.45 6.92
C MET A 183 8.69 -18.83 7.73
N PRO A 184 9.55 -19.73 7.24
CA PRO A 184 10.84 -20.03 7.87
C PRO A 184 11.72 -18.78 7.95
N SER A 185 12.52 -18.66 9.00
CA SER A 185 13.52 -17.58 9.18
C SER A 185 14.94 -18.09 9.43
N GLY A 186 15.14 -19.40 9.26
CA GLY A 186 16.37 -20.11 9.60
C GLY A 186 16.07 -21.59 9.81
N ARG A 187 17.07 -22.37 10.26
CA ARG A 187 16.96 -23.84 10.34
C ARG A 187 15.83 -24.35 11.24
N ASP A 188 15.46 -23.62 12.30
CA ASP A 188 14.42 -24.05 13.26
C ASP A 188 13.49 -22.94 13.76
N THR A 189 13.50 -21.78 13.11
CA THR A 189 12.69 -20.62 13.52
C THR A 189 11.70 -20.20 12.44
N ARG A 190 10.59 -19.58 12.88
CA ARG A 190 9.54 -19.07 11.98
C ARG A 190 9.21 -17.64 12.34
N ILE A 191 9.13 -16.79 11.31
CA ILE A 191 8.53 -15.47 11.41
C ILE A 191 7.01 -15.61 11.22
N ARG A 192 6.25 -14.75 11.90
CA ARG A 192 4.81 -14.67 11.77
C ARG A 192 4.35 -13.21 11.78
N PHE A 193 3.47 -12.86 10.86
CA PHE A 193 2.90 -11.53 10.73
C PHE A 193 1.40 -11.61 10.41
N PRO A 194 0.58 -10.65 10.84
CA PRO A 194 -0.85 -10.66 10.56
C PRO A 194 -1.08 -10.53 9.05
N LEU A 195 -2.05 -11.26 8.53
CA LEU A 195 -2.53 -11.01 7.18
C LEU A 195 -3.37 -9.73 7.18
N ASN A 196 -3.25 -8.99 6.08
CA ASN A 196 -4.07 -7.83 5.76
C ASN A 196 -4.42 -7.92 4.26
N PRO A 197 -5.41 -8.76 3.88
CA PRO A 197 -5.69 -9.00 2.48
C PRO A 197 -6.10 -7.72 1.74
N SER A 198 -5.58 -7.55 0.54
CA SER A 198 -5.86 -6.42 -0.35
C SER A 198 -5.79 -6.87 -1.82
N LEU A 199 -6.37 -6.08 -2.72
CA LEU A 199 -6.19 -6.27 -4.16
C LEU A 199 -5.16 -5.26 -4.66
N GLY A 200 -4.04 -5.74 -5.21
CA GLY A 200 -3.02 -4.91 -5.86
C GLY A 200 -3.58 -4.21 -7.09
N ILE A 201 -4.34 -4.94 -7.91
CA ILE A 201 -5.03 -4.38 -9.09
C ILE A 201 -6.51 -4.18 -8.84
N MET A 202 -6.93 -2.92 -8.96
CA MET A 202 -8.33 -2.52 -9.15
C MET A 202 -8.37 -1.42 -10.21
N THR A 203 -9.07 -1.67 -11.32
CA THR A 203 -8.95 -0.80 -12.49
C THR A 203 -10.26 -0.62 -13.25
N VAL A 204 -10.44 0.57 -13.84
CA VAL A 204 -11.38 0.81 -14.95
C VAL A 204 -10.58 0.78 -16.25
N ALA A 205 -11.25 0.67 -17.40
CA ALA A 205 -10.57 0.74 -18.69
C ALA A 205 -9.66 1.97 -18.79
N ALA A 206 -8.41 1.72 -19.18
CA ALA A 206 -7.44 2.77 -19.42
C ALA A 206 -7.80 3.55 -20.70
N ASP A 207 -7.73 4.88 -20.62
CA ASP A 207 -7.87 5.78 -21.77
C ASP A 207 -6.57 5.79 -22.58
N VAL A 208 -6.41 4.81 -23.45
CA VAL A 208 -5.30 4.72 -24.40
C VAL A 208 -5.84 4.62 -25.83
N PRO A 209 -5.20 5.28 -26.81
CA PRO A 209 -5.69 5.29 -28.19
C PRO A 209 -5.64 3.91 -28.85
N ASP A 210 -4.54 3.16 -28.64
CA ASP A 210 -4.31 1.84 -29.18
C ASP A 210 -3.32 1.05 -28.32
N GLY A 211 -3.33 -0.28 -28.47
CA GLY A 211 -2.38 -1.20 -27.85
C GLY A 211 -2.80 -1.75 -26.48
N PRO A 212 -2.12 -2.82 -26.02
CA PRO A 212 -2.33 -3.35 -24.68
C PRO A 212 -1.74 -2.40 -23.63
N VAL A 213 -2.38 -2.36 -22.46
CA VAL A 213 -1.83 -1.68 -21.27
C VAL A 213 -1.31 -2.77 -20.35
N ALA A 214 -0.02 -2.75 -20.02
CA ALA A 214 0.58 -3.76 -19.16
C ALA A 214 -0.10 -3.81 -17.77
N SER A 215 -0.21 -5.00 -17.18
CA SER A 215 -0.93 -5.20 -15.92
C SER A 215 -0.28 -4.54 -14.70
N ASP A 216 0.96 -4.08 -14.82
CA ASP A 216 1.69 -3.30 -13.81
C ASP A 216 1.52 -1.78 -14.00
N SER A 217 0.72 -1.36 -14.99
CA SER A 217 0.38 0.05 -15.18
C SER A 217 -0.46 0.58 -14.01
N VAL A 218 -0.20 1.83 -13.65
CA VAL A 218 -0.92 2.55 -12.60
C VAL A 218 -1.13 4.01 -12.99
N GLY A 219 -2.28 4.57 -12.62
CA GLY A 219 -2.58 5.97 -12.89
C GLY A 219 -4.04 6.32 -12.63
N ARG A 220 -4.59 7.24 -13.43
CA ARG A 220 -6.01 7.67 -13.28
C ARG A 220 -7.00 6.52 -13.42
N HIS A 221 -6.66 5.47 -14.16
CA HIS A 221 -7.49 4.29 -14.33
C HIS A 221 -7.44 3.32 -13.14
N GLY A 222 -6.76 3.67 -12.05
CA GLY A 222 -6.40 2.72 -11.01
C GLY A 222 -5.20 1.91 -11.49
N GLY A 223 -5.39 0.60 -11.65
CA GLY A 223 -4.34 -0.32 -12.09
C GLY A 223 -3.68 -1.00 -10.89
N ALA A 224 -2.38 -1.26 -10.98
CA ALA A 224 -1.55 -1.81 -9.90
C ALA A 224 -1.30 -0.76 -8.81
N LEU A 225 -2.31 -0.54 -7.98
CA LEU A 225 -2.28 0.42 -6.88
C LEU A 225 -1.35 -0.06 -5.76
N ASP A 226 -1.35 -1.35 -5.45
CA ASP A 226 -0.48 -1.95 -4.43
C ASP A 226 -0.61 -1.24 -3.07
N CYS A 227 -1.86 -0.90 -2.72
CA CYS A 227 -2.19 -0.18 -1.51
C CYS A 227 -2.76 -1.15 -0.47
N ARG A 228 -2.03 -1.34 0.63
CA ARG A 228 -2.45 -2.18 1.76
C ARG A 228 -3.79 -1.77 2.39
N ASP A 229 -4.22 -0.54 2.18
CA ASP A 229 -5.44 0.02 2.74
C ASP A 229 -6.70 -0.36 1.94
N LEU A 230 -6.54 -1.00 0.77
CA LEU A 230 -7.62 -1.57 -0.05
C LEU A 230 -8.12 -2.92 0.47
N GLY A 231 -8.36 -3.00 1.77
CA GLY A 231 -8.94 -4.15 2.46
C GLY A 231 -10.47 -4.07 2.63
N PRO A 232 -11.11 -5.06 3.26
CA PRO A 232 -12.54 -5.02 3.58
C PRO A 232 -12.93 -3.76 4.36
N GLY A 233 -14.02 -3.12 3.98
CA GLY A 233 -14.50 -1.85 4.55
C GLY A 233 -13.95 -0.61 3.85
N SER A 234 -13.01 -0.74 2.92
CA SER A 234 -12.50 0.39 2.12
C SER A 234 -13.39 0.70 0.91
N HIS A 235 -13.25 1.94 0.43
CA HIS A 235 -13.90 2.47 -0.76
C HIS A 235 -12.85 3.08 -1.68
N LEU A 236 -12.71 2.54 -2.89
CA LEU A 236 -11.87 3.10 -3.94
C LEU A 236 -12.74 3.92 -4.91
N TYR A 237 -12.28 5.11 -5.27
CA TYR A 237 -12.95 5.98 -6.24
C TYR A 237 -12.06 6.14 -7.48
N LEU A 238 -12.54 5.68 -8.64
CA LEU A 238 -11.82 5.76 -9.91
C LEU A 238 -12.59 6.61 -10.93
N PRO A 239 -11.94 7.60 -11.59
CA PRO A 239 -12.57 8.34 -12.67
C PRO A 239 -12.82 7.41 -13.88
N ILE A 240 -14.07 7.36 -14.33
CA ILE A 240 -14.47 6.55 -15.48
C ILE A 240 -13.94 7.21 -16.76
N GLN A 241 -13.30 6.38 -17.58
CA GLN A 241 -12.59 6.77 -18.81
C GLN A 241 -13.20 6.18 -20.08
N ALA A 242 -13.97 5.10 -19.96
CA ALA A 242 -14.68 4.47 -21.07
C ALA A 242 -16.11 4.09 -20.65
N PRO A 243 -17.06 4.00 -21.61
CA PRO A 243 -18.42 3.57 -21.33
C PRO A 243 -18.47 2.23 -20.60
N GLY A 244 -19.32 2.14 -19.59
CA GLY A 244 -19.47 0.98 -18.73
C GLY A 244 -18.36 0.78 -17.71
N ALA A 245 -17.40 1.70 -17.61
CA ALA A 245 -16.19 1.63 -16.79
C ALA A 245 -15.22 0.47 -17.12
N LEU A 246 -15.71 -0.70 -17.51
CA LEU A 246 -14.95 -1.92 -17.78
C LEU A 246 -14.03 -2.28 -16.60
N PHE A 247 -14.65 -2.50 -15.43
CA PHE A 247 -13.95 -2.73 -14.18
C PHE A 247 -13.29 -4.11 -14.13
N ALA A 248 -12.03 -4.20 -13.73
CA ALA A 248 -11.32 -5.47 -13.56
C ALA A 248 -10.48 -5.48 -12.27
N VAL A 249 -10.15 -6.68 -11.79
CA VAL A 249 -9.34 -6.89 -10.57
C VAL A 249 -8.31 -7.98 -10.78
N GLY A 250 -7.20 -7.89 -10.06
CA GLY A 250 -6.13 -8.87 -10.11
C GLY A 250 -5.13 -8.66 -8.98
N ASP A 251 -4.00 -9.35 -9.08
CA ASP A 251 -2.86 -9.22 -8.17
C ASP A 251 -3.24 -9.30 -6.68
N PRO A 252 -3.78 -10.44 -6.23
CA PRO A 252 -4.31 -10.57 -4.88
C PRO A 252 -3.21 -10.75 -3.83
N HIS A 253 -3.21 -9.91 -2.81
CA HIS A 253 -2.23 -9.93 -1.72
C HIS A 253 -2.87 -10.43 -0.43
N TYR A 254 -2.19 -11.31 0.29
CA TYR A 254 -2.53 -11.66 1.67
C TYR A 254 -1.93 -10.68 2.67
N ALA A 255 -0.81 -10.07 2.34
CA ALA A 255 -0.22 -8.95 3.04
C ALA A 255 0.76 -8.23 2.12
N ILE A 256 0.81 -6.91 2.20
CA ILE A 256 1.77 -6.07 1.49
C ILE A 256 2.30 -4.99 2.44
N GLY A 257 3.60 -4.70 2.36
CA GLY A 257 4.24 -3.60 3.05
C GLY A 257 4.45 -2.41 2.11
N ASP A 258 4.40 -1.20 2.65
CA ASP A 258 4.74 0.03 1.90
C ASP A 258 6.15 -0.10 1.31
N GLY A 259 6.27 0.25 0.03
CA GLY A 259 7.49 0.17 -0.77
C GLY A 259 7.67 -1.15 -1.52
N MET A 260 6.97 -2.23 -1.14
CA MET A 260 7.06 -3.55 -1.80
C MET A 260 8.49 -3.92 -2.21
N ILE A 261 9.42 -3.94 -1.24
CA ILE A 261 10.87 -3.85 -1.52
C ILE A 261 11.42 -4.96 -2.43
N GLY A 262 10.80 -6.14 -2.44
CA GLY A 262 11.15 -7.29 -3.28
C GLY A 262 10.37 -7.38 -4.60
N ALA A 263 9.65 -6.31 -4.98
CA ALA A 263 8.73 -6.22 -6.12
C ALA A 263 7.51 -7.15 -6.10
N THR A 264 7.32 -7.94 -5.04
CA THR A 264 6.10 -8.73 -4.80
C THR A 264 5.62 -8.55 -3.37
N ALA A 265 4.33 -8.78 -3.16
CA ALA A 265 3.74 -8.88 -1.84
C ALA A 265 3.84 -10.32 -1.30
N LEU A 266 3.16 -10.61 -0.20
CA LEU A 266 2.72 -11.99 0.05
C LEU A 266 1.54 -12.27 -0.89
N GLU A 267 1.86 -12.77 -2.08
CA GLU A 267 0.92 -13.07 -3.14
C GLU A 267 0.08 -14.31 -2.79
N GLY A 268 -1.23 -14.23 -2.99
CA GLY A 268 -2.11 -15.37 -2.71
C GLY A 268 -3.54 -15.16 -3.21
N PRO A 269 -4.19 -16.19 -3.76
CA PRO A 269 -5.50 -16.06 -4.40
C PRO A 269 -6.59 -15.66 -3.40
N LEU A 270 -7.45 -14.71 -3.78
CA LEU A 270 -8.55 -14.19 -2.98
C LEU A 270 -9.91 -14.46 -3.64
N ARG A 271 -10.95 -14.65 -2.83
CA ARG A 271 -12.34 -14.46 -3.25
C ARG A 271 -12.78 -13.10 -2.74
N ALA A 272 -12.93 -12.16 -3.67
CA ALA A 272 -13.29 -10.78 -3.37
C ALA A 272 -14.79 -10.57 -3.61
N THR A 273 -15.51 -9.97 -2.67
CA THR A 273 -16.86 -9.46 -2.90
C THR A 273 -16.81 -7.95 -2.92
N LEU A 274 -17.25 -7.36 -4.03
CA LEU A 274 -17.16 -5.93 -4.29
C LEU A 274 -18.55 -5.39 -4.65
N ARG A 275 -18.85 -4.16 -4.27
CA ARG A 275 -20.04 -3.42 -4.76
C ARG A 275 -19.57 -2.29 -5.66
N LEU A 276 -20.11 -2.23 -6.88
CA LEU A 276 -19.73 -1.23 -7.89
C LEU A 276 -20.81 -0.17 -7.99
N VAL A 277 -20.51 1.07 -7.60
CA VAL A 277 -21.46 2.19 -7.58
C VAL A 277 -21.00 3.29 -8.53
N THR A 278 -21.83 3.67 -9.49
CA THR A 278 -21.57 4.82 -10.35
C THR A 278 -22.03 6.11 -9.68
N LEU A 279 -21.10 7.04 -9.50
CA LEU A 279 -21.36 8.39 -8.98
C LEU A 279 -21.31 9.38 -10.14
N ARG A 280 -22.45 9.99 -10.46
CA ARG A 280 -22.52 11.09 -11.43
C ARG A 280 -21.93 12.38 -10.85
N ASP A 281 -21.63 13.36 -11.70
CA ASP A 281 -20.89 14.59 -11.34
C ASP A 281 -21.29 15.21 -9.99
N ALA A 282 -22.59 15.44 -9.72
CA ALA A 282 -23.03 16.02 -8.45
C ALA A 282 -22.68 15.16 -7.22
N ALA A 283 -22.88 13.84 -7.30
CA ALA A 283 -22.54 12.91 -6.23
C ALA A 283 -21.02 12.72 -6.09
N ALA A 284 -20.30 12.69 -7.22
CA ALA A 284 -18.84 12.61 -7.24
C ALA A 284 -18.21 13.86 -6.59
N ARG A 285 -18.71 15.07 -6.92
CA ARG A 285 -18.27 16.32 -6.27
C ARG A 285 -18.62 16.37 -4.79
N ALA A 286 -19.78 15.86 -4.41
CA ALA A 286 -20.15 15.78 -3.00
C ALA A 286 -19.20 14.87 -2.21
N ALA A 287 -18.69 13.79 -2.82
CA ALA A 287 -17.74 12.87 -2.19
C ALA A 287 -16.29 13.37 -2.23
N LEU A 288 -15.84 13.95 -3.34
CA LEU A 288 -14.42 14.18 -3.63
C LEU A 288 -14.04 15.66 -3.82
N GLY A 289 -15.02 16.57 -3.80
CA GLY A 289 -14.81 17.97 -4.19
C GLY A 289 -14.34 18.08 -5.64
N SER A 290 -13.22 18.77 -5.84
CA SER A 290 -12.60 18.95 -7.16
C SER A 290 -11.54 17.90 -7.48
N LEU A 291 -11.28 16.93 -6.60
CA LEU A 291 -10.30 15.87 -6.86
C LEU A 291 -10.72 15.01 -8.07
N ARG A 292 -9.76 14.63 -8.92
CA ARG A 292 -9.99 13.82 -10.13
C ARG A 292 -9.03 12.62 -10.26
N GLU A 293 -8.16 12.47 -9.27
CA GLU A 293 -7.23 11.37 -9.06
C GLU A 293 -7.92 10.22 -8.30
N PRO A 294 -7.37 8.99 -8.37
CA PRO A 294 -7.81 7.91 -7.50
C PRO A 294 -7.76 8.29 -6.03
N PHE A 295 -8.81 7.94 -5.31
CA PHE A 295 -8.98 8.25 -3.89
C PHE A 295 -9.44 7.01 -3.14
N ILE A 296 -8.90 6.80 -1.95
CA ILE A 296 -9.28 5.69 -1.08
C ILE A 296 -9.84 6.27 0.22
N GLU A 297 -10.95 5.71 0.67
CA GLU A 297 -11.58 6.05 1.93
C GLU A 297 -11.77 4.78 2.76
N THR A 298 -11.42 4.85 4.03
CA THR A 298 -11.76 3.85 5.04
C THR A 298 -12.53 4.51 6.17
N ASP A 299 -12.97 3.75 7.17
CA ASP A 299 -13.60 4.31 8.37
C ASP A 299 -12.67 5.28 9.12
N GLU A 300 -11.35 5.10 9.00
CA GLU A 300 -10.34 5.84 9.76
C GLU A 300 -9.59 6.87 8.90
N LEU A 301 -9.42 6.61 7.60
CA LEU A 301 -8.49 7.34 6.73
C LEU A 301 -9.16 7.87 5.47
N TRP A 302 -8.73 9.06 5.07
CA TRP A 302 -8.77 9.52 3.69
C TRP A 302 -7.37 9.37 3.10
N ILE A 303 -7.28 8.81 1.90
CA ILE A 303 -6.00 8.53 1.27
C ILE A 303 -6.00 9.08 -0.14
N THR A 304 -5.13 10.05 -0.38
CA THR A 304 -4.88 10.57 -1.73
C THR A 304 -3.67 9.88 -2.35
N SER A 305 -3.70 9.75 -3.66
CA SER A 305 -2.68 9.05 -4.43
C SER A 305 -1.97 9.98 -5.41
N GLY A 306 -0.75 9.61 -5.79
CA GLY A 306 0.00 10.21 -6.87
C GLY A 306 0.87 9.17 -7.55
N PHE A 307 1.04 9.31 -8.87
CA PHE A 307 1.76 8.34 -9.68
C PHE A 307 2.78 9.04 -10.57
N ASP A 308 4.02 8.57 -10.55
CA ASP A 308 5.11 9.13 -11.34
C ASP A 308 6.31 8.16 -11.37
N PRO A 309 7.09 8.06 -12.46
CA PRO A 309 8.33 7.28 -12.45
C PRO A 309 9.35 7.70 -11.39
N ASP A 310 9.30 8.95 -10.89
CA ASP A 310 10.06 9.36 -9.72
C ASP A 310 9.20 9.22 -8.44
N PRO A 311 9.57 8.36 -7.46
CA PRO A 311 8.86 8.24 -6.20
C PRO A 311 8.65 9.56 -5.47
N ARG A 312 9.60 10.50 -5.58
CA ARG A 312 9.47 11.82 -4.96
C ARG A 312 8.40 12.66 -5.65
N GLU A 313 8.29 12.59 -6.97
CA GLU A 313 7.20 13.26 -7.69
C GLU A 313 5.86 12.55 -7.45
N ALA A 314 5.83 11.22 -7.32
CA ALA A 314 4.62 10.49 -6.93
C ALA A 314 4.08 10.99 -5.58
N LEU A 315 4.94 11.12 -4.56
CA LEU A 315 4.58 11.71 -3.27
C LEU A 315 4.16 13.19 -3.38
N ARG A 316 4.83 13.98 -4.23
CA ARG A 316 4.48 15.37 -4.49
C ARG A 316 3.08 15.49 -5.11
N ARG A 317 2.72 14.59 -6.03
CA ARG A 317 1.37 14.50 -6.61
C ARG A 317 0.34 14.10 -5.56
N ALA A 318 0.64 13.11 -4.72
CA ALA A 318 -0.23 12.71 -3.61
C ALA A 318 -0.49 13.88 -2.64
N ALA A 319 0.54 14.68 -2.33
CA ALA A 319 0.43 15.88 -1.49
C ALA A 319 -0.43 16.97 -2.15
N ARG A 320 -0.26 17.20 -3.46
CA ARG A 320 -1.11 18.16 -4.21
C ARG A 320 -2.57 17.71 -4.21
N ALA A 321 -2.82 16.42 -4.42
CA ALA A 321 -4.15 15.82 -4.33
C ALA A 321 -4.76 16.01 -2.93
N ALA A 322 -3.98 15.77 -1.86
CA ALA A 322 -4.42 16.00 -0.48
C ALA A 322 -4.83 17.45 -0.23
N VAL A 323 -4.01 18.41 -0.67
CA VAL A 323 -4.34 19.84 -0.55
C VAL A 323 -5.62 20.18 -1.31
N THR A 324 -5.79 19.68 -2.53
CA THR A 324 -7.03 19.87 -3.32
C THR A 324 -8.25 19.29 -2.60
N PHE A 325 -8.14 18.08 -2.07
CA PHE A 325 -9.21 17.42 -1.34
C PHE A 325 -9.58 18.21 -0.06
N LEU A 326 -8.62 18.53 0.79
CA LEU A 326 -8.87 19.31 2.02
C LEU A 326 -9.45 20.69 1.71
N GLN A 327 -9.00 21.35 0.65
CA GLN A 327 -9.54 22.65 0.28
C GLN A 327 -10.97 22.56 -0.24
N THR A 328 -11.25 21.63 -1.16
CA THR A 328 -12.49 21.65 -1.94
C THR A 328 -13.60 20.79 -1.34
N LYS A 329 -13.25 19.74 -0.59
CA LYS A 329 -14.19 18.84 0.06
C LYS A 329 -14.36 19.12 1.55
N VAL A 330 -13.30 19.52 2.25
CA VAL A 330 -13.34 19.81 3.70
C VAL A 330 -13.51 21.32 3.96
N GLY A 331 -13.00 22.18 3.08
CA GLY A 331 -13.15 23.63 3.20
C GLY A 331 -11.99 24.33 3.91
N LEU A 332 -10.82 23.70 4.00
CA LEU A 332 -9.63 24.33 4.59
C LEU A 332 -9.02 25.37 3.65
N ASP A 333 -8.53 26.46 4.22
CA ASP A 333 -7.60 27.34 3.50
C ASP A 333 -6.35 26.56 3.08
N ARG A 334 -5.84 26.86 1.89
CA ARG A 334 -4.70 26.13 1.31
C ARG A 334 -3.47 26.11 2.23
N ALA A 335 -3.18 27.22 2.92
CA ALA A 335 -2.06 27.30 3.87
C ALA A 335 -2.30 26.42 5.11
N ALA A 336 -3.54 26.39 5.62
CA ALA A 336 -3.91 25.53 6.75
C ALA A 336 -3.86 24.05 6.37
N ALA A 337 -4.31 23.69 5.16
CA ALA A 337 -4.19 22.33 4.64
C ALA A 337 -2.72 21.86 4.60
N VAL A 338 -1.81 22.69 4.08
CA VAL A 338 -0.37 22.36 4.07
C VAL A 338 0.20 22.22 5.47
N ALA A 339 -0.15 23.12 6.40
CA ALA A 339 0.31 23.05 7.79
C ALA A 339 -0.18 21.78 8.50
N TYR A 340 -1.44 21.40 8.30
CA TYR A 340 -2.01 20.16 8.82
C TYR A 340 -1.29 18.94 8.23
N LEU A 341 -1.17 18.85 6.90
CA LEU A 341 -0.51 17.72 6.24
C LEU A 341 0.94 17.55 6.70
N SER A 342 1.65 18.67 6.94
CA SER A 342 3.02 18.64 7.44
C SER A 342 3.15 18.16 8.89
N SER A 343 2.08 18.19 9.68
CA SER A 343 2.13 17.92 11.13
C SER A 343 1.42 16.63 11.53
N ALA A 344 0.47 16.15 10.73
CA ALA A 344 -0.44 15.08 11.14
C ALA A 344 -0.74 14.01 10.08
N ALA A 345 -0.32 14.20 8.82
CA ALA A 345 -0.55 13.20 7.76
C ALA A 345 0.68 12.30 7.57
N ASP A 346 0.43 11.05 7.17
CA ASP A 346 1.48 10.09 6.87
C ASP A 346 1.68 9.97 5.36
N PHE A 347 2.93 10.12 4.90
CA PHE A 347 3.31 9.94 3.51
C PHE A 347 4.11 8.64 3.35
N GLY A 348 3.70 7.80 2.40
CA GLY A 348 4.33 6.50 2.15
C GLY A 348 4.38 6.17 0.67
N VAL A 349 5.36 5.37 0.28
CA VAL A 349 5.44 4.80 -1.07
C VAL A 349 4.64 3.49 -1.08
N GLY A 350 3.82 3.28 -2.11
CA GLY A 350 3.09 2.04 -2.33
C GLY A 350 4.01 0.97 -2.90
N ARG A 351 4.30 1.07 -4.20
CA ARG A 351 5.23 0.20 -4.93
C ARG A 351 6.47 0.96 -5.37
N LEU A 352 7.59 0.23 -5.42
CA LEU A 352 8.87 0.65 -6.01
C LEU A 352 9.27 -0.41 -7.05
N ALA A 353 8.90 -0.19 -8.31
CA ALA A 353 9.00 -1.15 -9.40
C ALA A 353 9.44 -0.48 -10.71
N GLY A 354 9.66 -1.29 -11.75
CA GLY A 354 9.87 -0.74 -13.10
C GLY A 354 8.62 0.00 -13.59
N GLY A 355 8.72 1.30 -13.87
CA GLY A 355 7.63 2.12 -14.40
C GLY A 355 7.14 3.21 -13.43
N PRO A 356 5.90 3.69 -13.55
CA PRO A 356 5.34 4.67 -12.62
C PRO A 356 5.19 4.08 -11.22
N GLU A 357 5.68 4.83 -10.23
CA GLU A 357 5.65 4.51 -8.81
C GLU A 357 4.41 5.13 -8.15
N SER A 358 3.98 4.56 -7.03
CA SER A 358 2.79 5.02 -6.31
C SER A 358 3.17 5.71 -5.00
N GLY A 359 2.66 6.93 -4.78
CA GLY A 359 2.78 7.65 -3.52
C GLY A 359 1.41 7.84 -2.88
N TYR A 360 1.34 7.69 -1.56
CA TYR A 360 0.12 7.81 -0.76
C TYR A 360 0.27 8.84 0.35
N CYS A 361 -0.78 9.62 0.57
CA CYS A 361 -0.94 10.49 1.73
C CYS A 361 -2.14 10.02 2.54
N ARG A 362 -1.93 9.57 3.78
CA ARG A 362 -2.96 9.09 4.70
C ARG A 362 -3.31 10.19 5.68
N ILE A 363 -4.58 10.55 5.72
CA ILE A 363 -5.16 11.63 6.53
C ILE A 363 -6.17 11.01 7.49
N ARG A 364 -6.01 11.22 8.79
CA ARG A 364 -6.94 10.71 9.79
C ARG A 364 -8.25 11.49 9.75
N ARG A 365 -9.37 10.76 9.58
CA ARG A 365 -10.71 11.36 9.55
C ARG A 365 -11.14 11.95 10.89
N ALA A 366 -10.68 11.34 11.99
CA ALA A 366 -10.97 11.80 13.35
C ALA A 366 -10.42 13.21 13.66
N ASP A 367 -9.46 13.70 12.89
CA ASP A 367 -8.91 15.05 13.07
C ASP A 367 -9.91 16.15 12.64
N PHE A 368 -11.03 15.78 11.99
CA PHE A 368 -12.02 16.70 11.41
C PHE A 368 -13.45 16.52 11.96
N SER A 369 -13.63 15.72 13.03
CA SER A 369 -14.96 15.40 13.59
C SER A 369 -15.54 16.46 14.54
N GLU A 370 -14.79 17.51 14.88
CA GLU A 370 -15.28 18.63 15.70
C GLU A 370 -15.21 19.97 14.96
N PRO A 371 -16.29 20.76 14.85
CA PRO A 371 -16.14 22.19 14.68
C PRO A 371 -15.70 22.75 16.03
N THR A 372 -14.40 22.81 16.31
CA THR A 372 -13.94 23.58 17.48
C THR A 372 -14.25 25.06 17.18
N PRO A 373 -15.14 25.74 17.91
CA PRO A 373 -15.31 27.17 17.74
C PRO A 373 -13.96 27.82 18.00
N VAL A 374 -13.51 28.66 17.07
CA VAL A 374 -12.30 29.47 17.24
C VAL A 374 -12.54 30.38 18.44
N LYS A 375 -12.15 29.95 19.65
CA LYS A 375 -12.08 30.84 20.79
C LYS A 375 -11.13 31.95 20.40
N ALA A 376 -11.61 33.19 20.45
CA ALA A 376 -10.78 34.37 20.26
C ALA A 376 -9.48 34.19 21.06
N ARG A 377 -8.34 34.38 20.40
CA ARG A 377 -7.02 34.28 21.03
C ARG A 377 -7.02 35.17 22.27
N LEU A 378 -7.07 34.57 23.45
CA LEU A 378 -6.69 35.28 24.67
C LEU A 378 -5.22 35.71 24.50
N PRO A 379 -4.85 36.94 24.91
CA PRO A 379 -3.46 37.38 24.87
C PRO A 379 -2.60 36.36 25.61
N ARG A 380 -1.62 35.78 24.93
CA ARG A 380 -0.64 34.91 25.59
C ARG A 380 0.23 35.80 26.49
N ALA A 381 0.23 35.53 27.79
CA ALA A 381 1.31 36.00 28.65
C ALA A 381 2.62 35.42 28.09
N GLY A 382 3.65 36.26 27.97
CA GLY A 382 4.95 35.85 27.45
C GLY A 382 5.48 34.64 28.22
N PHE A 383 6.13 33.71 27.53
CA PHE A 383 6.80 32.59 28.16
C PHE A 383 7.72 33.12 29.26
N ALA A 384 7.40 32.81 30.52
CA ALA A 384 8.33 33.02 31.61
C ALA A 384 9.56 32.15 31.32
N ARG A 385 10.72 32.79 31.16
CA ARG A 385 11.99 32.07 31.09
C ARG A 385 12.11 31.21 32.35
N ILE A 386 12.25 29.91 32.17
CA ILE A 386 12.80 29.06 33.23
C ILE A 386 14.27 29.44 33.33
N VAL A 387 14.56 30.43 34.18
CA VAL A 387 15.92 30.70 34.64
C VAL A 387 16.10 29.85 35.89
N GLY A 388 17.00 28.88 35.82
CA GLY A 388 17.44 28.15 37.01
C GLY A 388 18.07 29.13 37.99
N GLY A 389 17.58 29.14 39.24
CA GLY A 389 18.43 29.50 40.37
C GLY A 389 19.45 28.38 40.56
N THR A 390 20.67 28.64 41.02
CA THR A 390 21.04 29.56 42.10
C THR A 390 22.47 30.08 41.94
N ASP A 391 22.84 30.95 42.89
CA ASP A 391 24.16 31.49 43.24
C ASP A 391 24.38 32.88 42.66
N GLY A 392 24.51 33.97 43.41
CA GLY A 392 24.56 34.22 44.85
C GLY A 392 24.84 35.72 45.04
N ASP A 393 24.73 36.17 46.28
CA ASP A 393 25.26 37.43 46.84
C ASP A 393 24.54 38.79 46.63
N THR A 394 24.02 39.25 47.78
CA THR A 394 24.15 40.58 48.42
C THR A 394 23.92 41.84 47.60
N ASP A 395 22.89 42.63 47.95
CA ASP A 395 23.06 43.83 48.79
C ASP A 395 21.75 44.63 49.00
N ARG A 396 21.47 44.89 50.28
CA ARG A 396 21.11 46.16 50.96
C ARG A 396 20.17 47.25 50.37
N ASP A 397 19.44 47.80 51.34
CA ASP A 397 18.93 49.18 51.51
C ASP A 397 17.62 49.57 50.78
N HIS A 398 16.49 49.71 51.49
CA HIS A 398 16.03 50.75 52.43
C HIS A 398 15.02 51.71 51.77
N ASP A 399 13.85 51.79 52.41
CA ASP A 399 13.00 52.98 52.61
C ASP A 399 12.17 53.53 51.43
N THR A 400 10.93 54.02 51.62
CA THR A 400 10.18 54.41 52.83
C THR A 400 8.70 54.64 52.48
N ASP A 401 7.92 54.83 53.56
CA ASP A 401 6.73 55.68 53.69
C ASP A 401 5.35 55.01 53.50
N ARG A 402 4.66 54.69 54.61
CA ARG A 402 3.81 55.57 55.47
C ARG A 402 2.38 55.60 54.90
N ASP A 403 1.29 55.51 55.64
CA ASP A 403 1.05 55.67 57.08
C ASP A 403 -0.42 55.30 57.39
N HIS A 404 -0.66 55.00 58.66
CA HIS A 404 -1.91 55.12 59.45
C HIS A 404 -2.82 53.89 59.66
N ASP A 405 -2.60 53.21 60.81
CA ASP A 405 -3.29 53.43 62.11
C ASP A 405 -4.82 53.51 62.10
N HIS A 406 -5.60 53.03 63.07
CA HIS A 406 -5.44 52.31 64.35
C HIS A 406 -6.90 51.97 64.73
N ASP A 407 -7.25 50.71 65.00
CA ASP A 407 -7.28 50.04 66.30
C ASP A 407 -8.58 50.15 67.13
N HIS A 408 -8.85 48.99 67.76
CA HIS A 408 -9.44 48.76 69.08
C HIS A 408 -10.97 48.67 69.33
N ASP A 409 -11.40 47.42 69.51
CA ASP A 409 -11.61 46.73 70.81
C ASP A 409 -13.02 46.63 71.45
N ALA A 410 -13.23 45.40 71.94
CA ALA A 410 -14.05 44.88 73.05
C ALA A 410 -15.60 44.93 73.04
N GLY A 411 -16.21 43.76 73.29
CA GLY A 411 -17.46 43.69 74.09
C GLY A 411 -18.41 42.51 73.91
N ARG A 412 -18.16 41.43 74.67
CA ARG A 412 -19.03 40.36 75.25
C ARG A 412 -20.57 40.32 75.05
N GLY A 413 -21.07 39.07 75.02
CA GLY A 413 -22.37 38.58 75.57
C GLY A 413 -23.40 38.18 74.49
N GLY A 414 -24.15 37.08 74.53
CA GLY A 414 -24.43 35.99 75.47
C GLY A 414 -25.69 35.24 74.98
N ASP A 415 -25.84 33.97 75.38
CA ASP A 415 -27.04 33.10 75.37
C ASP A 415 -27.63 32.63 74.02
N GLY A 416 -28.07 31.39 73.78
CA GLY A 416 -28.21 30.16 74.57
C GLY A 416 -29.11 29.15 73.80
N ASP A 417 -28.82 27.84 73.95
CA ASP A 417 -29.72 26.65 73.97
C ASP A 417 -30.74 26.38 72.82
N HIS A 418 -31.17 25.17 72.44
CA HIS A 418 -30.87 23.76 72.77
C HIS A 418 -31.65 22.87 71.75
N ASP A 419 -31.46 21.53 71.87
CA ASP A 419 -32.26 20.39 71.36
C ASP A 419 -31.82 19.79 70.00
N ALA A 420 -31.15 18.64 69.86
CA ALA A 420 -31.09 17.31 70.49
C ALA A 420 -32.07 16.24 69.91
N GLY A 421 -31.50 15.04 69.68
CA GLY A 421 -32.19 13.80 69.28
C GLY A 421 -31.49 13.11 68.08
N ARG A 422 -30.43 12.30 68.27
CA ARG A 422 -30.42 10.83 68.54
C ARG A 422 -31.19 10.03 67.48
N ASP A 423 -30.70 8.92 66.91
CA ASP A 423 -29.99 7.80 67.54
C ASP A 423 -29.44 6.80 66.47
N ARG A 424 -28.31 6.13 66.82
CA ARG A 424 -27.85 4.74 66.51
C ARG A 424 -27.59 4.31 65.05
N GLY A 425 -26.53 3.56 64.71
CA GLY A 425 -25.47 2.90 65.48
C GLY A 425 -25.04 1.57 64.81
N GLY A 426 -23.75 1.20 64.95
CA GLY A 426 -23.15 -0.13 64.69
C GLY A 426 -22.27 -0.19 63.42
N ASP A 427 -20.93 -0.14 63.43
CA ASP A 427 -19.84 -0.89 64.12
C ASP A 427 -19.59 -2.33 63.65
N GLY A 428 -18.30 -2.65 63.41
CA GLY A 428 -17.71 -4.00 63.33
C GLY A 428 -17.29 -4.44 61.92
N ASP A 429 -16.08 -4.28 61.37
CA ASP A 429 -14.68 -4.38 61.84
C ASP A 429 -14.10 -5.82 61.85
N LEU A 430 -12.94 -5.98 61.18
CA LEU A 430 -11.85 -6.97 61.38
C LEU A 430 -12.07 -8.43 60.86
N ASP A 431 -11.10 -9.20 60.34
CA ASP A 431 -9.63 -9.06 60.31
C ASP A 431 -8.92 -10.05 59.33
N VAL A 432 -7.68 -9.68 58.99
CA VAL A 432 -6.45 -10.38 58.50
C VAL A 432 -6.45 -11.84 57.98
N ASP A 433 -5.63 -12.11 56.93
CA ASP A 433 -4.29 -12.70 57.15
C ASP A 433 -3.29 -12.45 55.98
N ARG A 434 -2.02 -12.34 56.35
CA ARG A 434 -0.82 -11.95 55.60
C ARG A 434 -0.07 -13.14 54.99
N GLY A 435 0.81 -12.84 54.04
CA GLY A 435 1.94 -13.69 53.67
C GLY A 435 3.00 -12.93 52.87
N HIS A 436 4.00 -12.39 53.57
CA HIS A 436 5.15 -11.63 53.09
C HIS A 436 6.43 -12.39 53.48
N TYR A 437 7.44 -12.47 52.62
CA TYR A 437 8.89 -12.60 52.91
C TYR A 437 9.61 -12.57 51.55
N GLY A 438 10.68 -11.82 51.29
CA GLY A 438 11.55 -10.96 52.09
C GLY A 438 12.82 -10.74 51.25
N GLY A 439 13.27 -9.49 51.12
CA GLY A 439 14.48 -9.13 50.39
C GLY A 439 15.77 -9.40 51.16
N GLY A 440 16.89 -9.31 50.44
CA GLY A 440 18.23 -9.32 51.01
C GLY A 440 19.24 -8.84 49.97
N ASP A 441 19.73 -7.62 50.18
CA ASP A 441 20.83 -6.95 49.48
C ASP A 441 22.10 -7.12 50.34
N HIS A 442 23.26 -7.36 49.73
CA HIS A 442 24.62 -7.05 50.25
C HIS A 442 25.69 -7.42 49.22
N GLY A 443 26.55 -6.46 48.91
CA GLY A 443 27.67 -6.59 47.98
C GLY A 443 28.98 -7.12 48.59
N GLY A 444 30.03 -7.13 47.75
CA GLY A 444 31.42 -7.12 48.18
C GLY A 444 32.32 -8.19 47.54
N GLY A 445 33.12 -7.76 46.55
CA GLY A 445 34.56 -8.04 46.42
C GLY A 445 35.05 -9.44 46.02
N GLY A 446 35.99 -9.49 45.07
CA GLY A 446 36.98 -10.59 44.98
C GLY A 446 37.31 -11.12 43.59
N ASP A 447 38.10 -10.36 42.85
CA ASP A 447 39.31 -10.73 42.07
C ASP A 447 39.63 -12.22 41.77
N HIS A 448 39.81 -12.58 40.50
CA HIS A 448 41.11 -13.02 39.92
C HIS A 448 41.01 -13.71 38.53
N GLY A 449 41.85 -13.23 37.61
CA GLY A 449 42.52 -13.98 36.52
C GLY A 449 41.68 -14.19 35.26
N GLY A 450 41.95 -13.60 34.09
CA GLY A 450 43.22 -13.17 33.52
C GLY A 450 43.49 -14.01 32.27
N ASP A 451 43.42 -13.40 31.08
CA ASP A 451 44.51 -13.49 30.13
C ASP A 451 44.40 -12.44 29.03
N GLU A 452 45.51 -11.71 28.88
CA GLU A 452 45.75 -10.58 28.00
C GLU A 452 46.09 -11.04 26.57
N ALA A 453 45.69 -10.24 25.57
CA ALA A 453 46.51 -10.05 24.37
C ALA A 453 46.29 -8.65 23.76
N ARG A 454 46.92 -7.68 24.42
CA ARG A 454 47.57 -6.44 23.96
C ARG A 454 47.31 -5.97 22.51
N LEU A 455 46.71 -4.78 22.43
CA LEU A 455 47.01 -3.74 21.43
C LEU A 455 48.26 -2.94 21.90
N PRO A 456 49.03 -2.30 21.00
CA PRO A 456 49.80 -1.12 21.35
C PRO A 456 49.24 0.16 20.73
N GLU A 457 49.64 1.24 21.38
CA GLU A 457 49.04 2.57 21.45
C GLU A 457 49.17 3.46 20.20
N GLN A 458 48.34 4.49 20.28
CA GLN A 458 48.23 5.68 19.45
C GLN A 458 49.52 6.51 19.43
N ASN A 459 49.82 7.10 18.27
CA ASN A 459 50.59 8.34 18.18
C ASN A 459 49.78 9.36 17.39
N HIS A 460 49.41 10.46 18.06
CA HIS A 460 48.86 11.66 17.44
C HIS A 460 49.99 12.44 16.76
N VAL A 461 49.85 12.71 15.45
CA VAL A 461 50.47 13.86 14.79
C VAL A 461 49.45 14.45 13.81
N SER A 462 49.23 15.75 13.96
CA SER A 462 48.49 16.64 13.06
C SER A 462 49.29 16.93 11.79
N ASP A 463 48.69 16.84 10.61
CA ASP A 463 48.45 17.97 9.69
C ASP A 463 47.93 17.45 8.33
N ARG A 464 46.97 18.22 7.79
CA ARG A 464 46.70 18.58 6.39
C ARG A 464 46.89 17.59 5.23
N ASP A 465 45.88 17.64 4.36
CA ASP A 465 45.90 17.34 2.93
C ASP A 465 46.08 15.87 2.50
N ARG A 466 44.97 15.23 2.11
CA ARG A 466 44.78 14.56 0.80
C ARG A 466 43.50 13.73 0.77
N ALA A 467 42.52 14.18 -0.02
CA ALA A 467 41.52 13.32 -0.64
C ALA A 467 42.14 12.66 -1.90
N PRO A 468 41.91 11.37 -2.20
CA PRO A 468 42.26 10.83 -3.50
C PRO A 468 41.10 10.96 -4.49
N GLU A 469 41.51 11.30 -5.70
CA GLU A 469 40.78 11.76 -6.86
C GLU A 469 39.73 10.79 -7.40
N ALA A 470 38.56 11.34 -7.73
CA ALA A 470 37.63 10.75 -8.68
C ALA A 470 38.16 10.96 -10.11
N HIS A 471 38.29 9.87 -10.86
CA HIS A 471 38.62 9.91 -12.28
C HIS A 471 37.55 10.71 -13.07
N ARG A 472 37.92 11.91 -13.53
CA ARG A 472 37.23 12.64 -14.60
C ARG A 472 37.65 12.07 -15.96
N ALA A 473 36.70 11.52 -16.71
CA ALA A 473 36.82 11.36 -18.16
C ALA A 473 36.26 12.62 -18.88
N PRO A 474 36.84 13.05 -20.01
CA PRO A 474 36.57 14.36 -20.59
C PRO A 474 35.31 14.38 -21.48
N GLU A 475 34.45 15.38 -21.25
CA GLU A 475 33.39 15.81 -22.17
C GLU A 475 33.99 16.52 -23.40
N ARG A 476 34.28 15.79 -24.48
CA ARG A 476 34.35 16.32 -25.87
C ARG A 476 34.12 15.18 -26.85
N ASP A 477 32.87 14.99 -27.31
CA ASP A 477 32.50 14.44 -28.64
C ASP A 477 30.99 14.11 -28.72
N ARG A 478 30.11 15.09 -28.42
CA ARG A 478 28.66 14.92 -28.63
C ARG A 478 28.02 15.89 -29.63
N ASP A 479 28.84 16.74 -30.26
CA ASP A 479 28.36 17.75 -31.21
C ASP A 479 28.73 17.46 -32.68
N GLN A 480 29.54 16.43 -32.98
CA GLN A 480 29.85 16.05 -34.37
C GLN A 480 28.96 14.94 -34.97
N GLU A 481 28.14 14.26 -34.17
CA GLU A 481 27.19 13.25 -34.67
C GLU A 481 25.78 13.80 -34.96
N ARG A 482 25.44 15.01 -34.49
CA ARG A 482 24.12 15.62 -34.73
C ARG A 482 23.97 16.27 -36.11
N ASP A 483 25.07 16.56 -36.81
CA ASP A 483 25.03 17.20 -38.14
C ASP A 483 25.12 16.23 -39.32
N ARG A 484 25.28 14.91 -39.08
CA ARG A 484 25.32 13.89 -40.16
C ARG A 484 23.99 13.20 -40.44
N MET A 485 22.90 13.54 -39.74
CA MET A 485 21.57 12.93 -39.92
C MET A 485 20.53 13.85 -40.59
N ARG A 486 20.92 15.03 -41.09
CA ARG A 486 19.96 15.98 -41.71
C ARG A 486 19.78 15.85 -43.23
N ASP A 487 20.53 15.01 -43.94
CA ASP A 487 20.49 14.91 -45.41
C ASP A 487 20.23 13.49 -45.98
N ALA A 488 19.54 12.61 -45.26
CA ALA A 488 19.14 11.32 -45.82
C ALA A 488 17.84 11.45 -46.67
N PRO A 489 17.83 11.04 -47.96
CA PRO A 489 16.63 11.06 -48.77
C PRO A 489 15.60 9.98 -48.32
N PRO A 490 14.30 10.19 -48.55
CA PRO A 490 13.25 9.30 -48.05
C PRO A 490 13.26 7.93 -48.76
N PRO A 491 12.81 6.85 -48.08
CA PRO A 491 12.75 5.52 -48.67
C PRO A 491 11.62 5.41 -49.71
N GLN A 492 11.92 4.72 -50.82
CA GLN A 492 11.00 4.42 -51.92
C GLN A 492 9.89 3.44 -51.49
N PRO A 493 8.66 3.51 -52.04
CA PRO A 493 7.60 2.54 -51.75
C PRO A 493 7.92 1.17 -52.37
N LEU A 494 7.68 0.10 -51.61
CA LEU A 494 7.70 -1.27 -52.12
C LEU A 494 6.50 -1.50 -53.05
N GLU A 495 6.78 -1.84 -54.30
CA GLU A 495 5.79 -2.24 -55.30
C GLU A 495 5.12 -3.56 -54.92
N THR A 496 3.79 -3.57 -54.94
CA THR A 496 2.96 -4.78 -54.88
C THR A 496 3.02 -5.51 -56.23
N PRO A 497 3.15 -6.84 -56.28
CA PRO A 497 3.00 -7.57 -57.54
C PRO A 497 1.56 -7.49 -58.03
N THR A 498 1.39 -7.01 -59.25
CA THR A 498 0.15 -7.01 -60.03
C THR A 498 -0.25 -8.44 -60.39
N ASP A 499 -1.49 -8.80 -60.04
CA ASP A 499 -2.16 -10.00 -60.51
C ASP A 499 -2.82 -9.67 -61.86
N ASP A 500 -2.30 -10.24 -62.95
CA ASP A 500 -2.90 -10.20 -64.28
C ASP A 500 -2.94 -11.62 -64.85
N GLY A 501 -4.15 -12.16 -64.97
CA GLY A 501 -4.39 -13.53 -65.41
C GLY A 501 -5.88 -13.80 -65.65
N ALA A 502 -6.46 -13.09 -66.62
CA ALA A 502 -7.84 -13.29 -67.06
C ALA A 502 -8.11 -14.69 -67.65
N ALA A 503 -9.19 -15.34 -67.24
CA ALA A 503 -9.92 -16.33 -68.04
C ALA A 503 -11.40 -16.47 -67.61
N SER A 504 -12.25 -15.64 -68.20
CA SER A 504 -13.46 -16.01 -68.96
C SER A 504 -14.30 -17.26 -68.58
N ILE A 505 -15.54 -16.97 -68.14
CA ILE A 505 -16.83 -17.57 -68.58
C ILE A 505 -17.15 -19.03 -68.18
N THR A 506 -18.18 -19.23 -67.34
CA THR A 506 -19.49 -19.80 -67.76
C THR A 506 -20.53 -19.83 -66.62
N ARG A 507 -21.78 -19.58 -67.01
CA ARG A 507 -23.02 -19.65 -66.23
C ARG A 507 -23.44 -21.10 -65.93
N GLY A 508 -24.14 -21.34 -64.82
CA GLY A 508 -25.11 -22.45 -64.70
C GLY A 508 -25.43 -22.87 -63.26
N PRO A 509 -26.67 -23.33 -62.93
CA PRO A 509 -27.32 -23.00 -61.65
C PRO A 509 -27.52 -24.18 -60.67
N ALA A 510 -27.85 -23.80 -59.43
CA ALA A 510 -28.74 -24.43 -58.43
C ALA A 510 -28.75 -25.96 -58.23
N ALA A 511 -28.43 -26.38 -57.01
CA ALA A 511 -29.22 -27.31 -56.18
C ALA A 511 -28.85 -27.13 -54.71
#